data_AF-A0A8T4D8D3-F1
#
_entry.id   AF-A0A8T4D8D3-F1
#
_cell.length_a   1.000
_cell.length_b   1.000
_cell.length_c   1.000
_cell.angle_alpha   90.00
_cell.angle_beta   90.00
_cell.angle_gamma   90.00
#
_symmetry.space_group_name_H-M   'P 1'
#
loop_
_entity.id
_entity.type
_entity.pdbx_description
1 polymer ?
#
loop_
_entity_poly.entity_id
_entity_poly.type
_entity_poly.pdbx_seq_one_letter_code
_entity_poly.pdbx_strand_id
1 'polypeptide(L)' 'AGLDVYTGKIINMWKNNVIEPLRTKQQAVESAADAAIMILKIDDVIASRREAPMPPPGAGGRMPPGGMPMY' A
#
# COMPACT_ATOMS: atom_id res chain seq x y z
N ALA A 1 -8.94 -32.29 4.10
CA ALA A 1 -10.05 -31.71 4.90
C ALA A 1 -9.90 -30.20 4.89
N GLY A 2 -10.95 -29.43 5.13
CA GLY A 2 -10.89 -27.97 5.22
C GLY A 2 -11.68 -27.45 6.42
N LEU A 3 -11.52 -26.17 6.73
CA LEU A 3 -12.22 -25.50 7.82
C LEU A 3 -13.56 -24.92 7.30
N ASP A 4 -14.67 -25.32 7.90
CA ASP A 4 -15.93 -24.62 7.71
C ASP A 4 -15.89 -23.29 8.48
N VAL A 5 -15.97 -22.17 7.76
CA VAL A 5 -15.90 -20.82 8.35
C VAL A 5 -17.12 -20.46 9.20
N TYR A 6 -18.26 -21.13 9.00
CA TYR A 6 -19.48 -20.87 9.77
C TYR A 6 -19.51 -21.62 11.09
N THR A 7 -19.02 -22.87 11.10
CA THR A 7 -19.07 -23.73 12.28
C THR A 7 -17.74 -23.88 13.00
N GLY A 8 -16.63 -23.48 12.37
CA GLY A 8 -15.27 -23.61 12.89
C GLY A 8 -14.77 -25.06 12.94
N LYS A 9 -15.49 -26.02 12.36
CA LYS A 9 -15.15 -27.44 12.39
C LYS A 9 -14.43 -27.89 11.13
N ILE A 10 -13.66 -28.97 11.26
CA ILE A 10 -13.01 -29.62 10.12
C ILE A 10 -14.06 -30.44 9.36
N ILE A 11 -14.16 -30.20 8.06
CA ILE A 11 -15.09 -30.86 7.15
C ILE A 11 -14.37 -31.38 5.91
N ASN A 12 -15.04 -32.24 5.14
CA ASN A 12 -14.58 -32.64 3.82
C ASN A 12 -15.13 -31.66 2.77
N MET A 13 -14.23 -30.83 2.22
CA MET A 13 -14.59 -29.79 1.24
C MET A 13 -15.13 -30.35 -0.09
N TRP A 14 -14.64 -31.52 -0.50
CA TRP A 14 -15.11 -32.18 -1.73
C TRP A 14 -16.57 -32.62 -1.60
N LYS A 15 -16.91 -33.25 -0.47
CA LYS A 15 -18.30 -33.68 -0.19
C LYS A 15 -19.27 -32.49 -0.05
N ASN A 16 -18.75 -31.33 0.34
CA ASN A 16 -19.52 -30.10 0.51
C ASN A 16 -19.51 -29.19 -0.73
N ASN A 17 -19.05 -29.70 -1.89
CA ASN A 17 -18.98 -28.97 -3.17
C ASN A 17 -18.21 -27.64 -3.10
N VAL A 18 -17.25 -27.53 -2.19
CA VAL A 18 -16.33 -26.38 -2.13
C VAL A 18 -15.12 -26.71 -2.98
N ILE A 19 -15.14 -26.23 -4.22
CA ILE A 19 -14.12 -26.50 -5.24
C ILE A 19 -13.55 -25.18 -5.74
N GLU A 20 -12.23 -25.10 -5.80
CA GLU A 20 -11.51 -23.96 -6.36
C GLU A 20 -10.74 -24.37 -7.62
N PRO A 21 -10.64 -23.49 -8.63
CA PRO A 21 -9.81 -23.76 -9.80
C PRO A 21 -8.34 -23.93 -9.44
N LEU A 22 -7.68 -24.92 -10.04
CA LEU A 22 -6.24 -25.18 -9.84
C LEU A 22 -5.41 -23.92 -10.07
N ARG A 23 -5.72 -23.16 -11.14
CA ARG A 23 -5.00 -21.96 -11.53
C ARG A 23 -4.96 -20.90 -10.43
N THR A 24 -6.05 -20.73 -9.68
CA THR A 24 -6.13 -19.72 -8.62
C THR A 24 -5.20 -20.08 -7.46
N LYS A 25 -5.17 -21.35 -7.03
CA LYS A 25 -4.27 -21.80 -5.96
C LYS A 25 -2.80 -21.73 -6.39
N GLN A 26 -2.51 -22.15 -7.61
CA GLN A 26 -1.15 -22.13 -8.15
C GLN A 26 -0.62 -20.69 -8.24
N GLN A 27 -1.37 -19.79 -8.89
CA GLN A 27 -0.98 -18.38 -9.02
C GLN A 27 -0.81 -17.70 -7.65
N ALA A 28 -1.70 -17.99 -6.69
CA ALA A 28 -1.62 -17.39 -5.35
C ALA A 28 -0.31 -17.77 -4.65
N VAL A 29 0.11 -19.04 -4.75
CA VAL A 29 1.37 -19.49 -4.14
C VAL A 29 2.59 -18.91 -4.87
N GLU A 30 2.59 -18.94 -6.21
CA GLU A 30 3.70 -18.41 -7.02
C GLU A 30 3.89 -16.90 -6.80
N SER A 31 2.81 -16.12 -6.88
CA SER A 31 2.87 -14.67 -6.67
C SER A 31 3.26 -14.27 -5.25
N ALA A 32 2.80 -15.01 -4.23
CA ALA A 32 3.21 -14.79 -2.85
C ALA A 32 4.71 -15.06 -2.66
N ALA A 33 5.23 -16.13 -3.25
CA ALA A 33 6.65 -16.44 -3.21
C ALA A 33 7.48 -15.36 -3.92
N ASP A 34 7.10 -14.94 -5.12
CA ASP A 34 7.79 -13.87 -5.85
C ASP A 34 7.80 -12.55 -5.08
N ALA A 35 6.67 -12.16 -4.50
CA ALA A 35 6.58 -10.96 -3.67
C ALA A 35 7.48 -11.06 -2.41
N ALA A 36 7.47 -12.20 -1.73
CA ALA A 36 8.34 -12.43 -0.57
C ALA A 36 9.83 -12.38 -0.96
N ILE A 37 10.20 -12.98 -2.10
CA ILE A 37 11.57 -12.93 -2.63
C ILE A 37 11.97 -11.49 -2.96
N MET A 38 11.07 -10.70 -3.56
CA MET A 38 11.34 -9.29 -3.84
C MET A 38 11.63 -8.52 -2.54
N ILE A 39 10.83 -8.72 -1.49
CA ILE A 39 11.03 -8.06 -0.19
C ILE A 39 12.36 -8.48 0.44
N LEU A 40 12.68 -9.78 0.45
CA LEU A 40 13.91 -10.30 1.05
C LEU A 40 15.19 -9.83 0.33
N LYS A 41 15.10 -9.47 -0.95
CA LYS A 41 16.22 -8.96 -1.75
C LYS A 41 16.48 -7.46 -1.57
N ILE A 42 15.62 -6.74 -0.87
CA ILE A 42 15.81 -5.31 -0.64
C ILE A 42 16.75 -5.14 0.54
N ASP A 43 17.94 -4.62 0.27
CA ASP A 43 18.92 -4.30 1.30
C ASP A 43 18.63 -2.93 1.93
N ASP A 44 18.34 -1.91 1.11
CA ASP A 44 18.04 -0.55 1.55
C ASP A 44 16.93 0.11 0.72
N VAL A 45 16.09 0.92 1.38
CA VAL A 45 15.06 1.74 0.73
C VAL A 45 15.43 3.22 0.86
N ILE A 46 15.77 3.87 -0.25
CA ILE A 46 15.99 5.32 -0.28
C ILE A 46 14.72 6.00 -0.77
N ALA A 47 14.02 6.70 0.13
CA ALA A 47 12.85 7.48 -0.21
C ALA A 47 13.21 8.97 -0.40
N SER A 48 12.90 9.54 -1.57
CA SER A 48 13.00 10.98 -1.79
C SER A 48 11.63 11.64 -1.63
N ARG A 49 11.57 12.75 -0.87
CA ARG A 49 10.41 13.65 -0.90
C ARG A 49 10.65 14.70 -1.98
N ARG A 50 9.64 14.94 -2.82
CA ARG A 50 9.60 16.17 -3.63
C ARG A 50 9.39 17.34 -2.68
N GLU A 51 10.39 18.20 -2.57
CA GLU A 51 10.20 19.52 -1.97
C GLU A 51 9.18 20.29 -2.81
N ALA A 52 8.29 21.03 -2.13
CA ALA A 52 7.39 21.95 -2.82
C ALA A 52 8.27 22.95 -3.61
N PRO A 53 7.89 23.30 -4.85
CA PRO A 53 8.62 24.31 -5.60
C PRO A 53 8.80 25.56 -4.75
N MET A 54 10.05 26.00 -4.53
CA MET A 54 10.28 27.27 -3.86
C MET A 54 9.56 28.36 -4.66
N PRO A 55 8.77 29.22 -4.00
CA PRO A 55 8.19 30.37 -4.68
C PRO A 55 9.32 31.15 -5.36
N PRO A 56 9.10 31.68 -6.58
CA PRO A 56 10.09 32.52 -7.24
C PRO A 56 10.58 33.63 -6.29
N PRO A 57 11.88 33.91 -6.24
CA PRO A 57 12.41 35.06 -5.50
C PRO A 57 11.65 36.32 -5.95
N GLY A 58 10.90 36.92 -5.04
CA GLY A 58 10.06 38.10 -5.32
C GLY A 58 8.54 37.88 -5.21
N ALA A 59 8.05 36.68 -4.91
CA ALA A 59 6.63 36.43 -4.67
C ALA A 59 6.13 36.88 -3.27
N GLY A 60 7.01 37.40 -2.40
CA GLY A 60 6.68 37.99 -1.11
C GLY A 60 6.92 39.49 -1.13
N GLY A 61 5.94 40.28 -1.60
CA GLY A 61 6.13 41.72 -1.73
C GLY A 61 4.93 42.48 -2.29
N ARG A 62 3.72 42.19 -1.81
CA ARG A 62 2.59 43.12 -1.91
C ARG A 62 1.95 43.26 -0.55
N MET A 63 2.62 44.00 0.33
CA MET A 63 1.97 44.56 1.50
C MET A 63 0.90 45.55 0.99
N PRO A 64 -0.39 45.40 1.33
CA PRO A 64 -1.38 46.41 1.00
C PRO A 64 -1.02 47.74 1.69
N PRO A 65 -1.11 48.88 0.98
CA PRO A 65 -0.80 50.18 1.55
C PRO A 65 -1.91 50.60 2.52
N GLY A 66 -1.66 50.47 3.82
CA GLY A 66 -2.56 51.03 4.85
C GLY A 66 -2.59 50.25 6.14
N GLY A 67 -1.75 50.64 7.09
CA GLY A 67 -1.74 50.10 8.45
C GLY A 67 -0.77 50.85 9.37
N MET A 68 -1.09 52.13 9.60
CA MET A 68 -0.64 53.11 10.61
C MET A 68 0.66 52.93 11.43
N PRO A 69 1.39 54.04 11.69
CA PRO A 69 2.60 54.06 12.51
C PRO A 69 2.27 54.05 14.01
N MET A 70 3.08 53.37 14.80
CA MET A 70 3.14 53.55 16.25
C MET A 70 4.61 53.62 16.67
N TYR A 71 5.00 54.84 17.05
CA TYR A 71 6.16 55.34 17.81
C TYR A 71 7.56 54.78 17.48
#